data_AF-A0A852MAY7-F1
#
_entry.id   AF-A0A852MAY7-F1
#
_cell.length_a   1.000
_cell.length_b   1.000
_cell.length_c   1.000
_cell.angle_alpha   90.00
_cell.angle_beta   90.00
_cell.angle_gamma   90.00
#
_symmetry.space_group_name_H-M   'P 1'
#
loop_
_entity.id
_entity.type
_entity.pdbx_description
1 polymer ?
#
loop_
_entity_poly.entity_id
_entity_poly.type
_entity_poly.pdbx_seq_one_letter_code
_entity_poly.pdbx_strand_id
1 'polypeptide(L)'
;FASYYGDHMVLQKAPAAAVVWGYGELGATVTVALASGGGTIVMKKTVRVKGPSGTWTVVLDPMDQGGPYALTARQGLENVTLQDVYFGDVWLCSGQSNMAMTVMQITNASQELAAAARYPYVRIFAAAPARSSVELEDLERVDLPWSIPTAENLGHGNFTYFSALCWLLGRFLYEALRYPVGLVEVAWGGTPIEAWSSRRALQLCGLPEHVGRESSFRADLVLCSSSSPGLASSASLSQHPSGPQTPSVLWNAMIHPLLNMTLRGVAWYQGEANTVLNTDWYNCTFPALIADWRWAFHTGSARQTEPLLPFGFVQLSTYRRQSPDDSFARLRWHQTADVGVVPNARMPGTFMAVAMDLGDERSPYGRRRIPNPLLPLPRSIHPRDKQNVARRLLLGARAVAYGEKEVVFQGPFPTRAVLEVSRGLLNVTYSQELLCRHRDTRAFEV
;
A
#
# COMPACT_ATOMS: atom_id res chain seq x y z
N PHE A 1 2.66 5.51 -24.79
CA PHE A 1 3.17 5.13 -23.46
C PHE A 1 2.27 4.04 -22.89
N ALA A 2 2.72 3.30 -21.88
CA ALA A 2 1.83 2.44 -21.09
C ALA A 2 0.73 3.25 -20.37
N SER A 3 -0.37 2.60 -20.01
CA SER A 3 -1.62 3.22 -19.59
C SER A 3 -1.52 4.10 -18.33
N TYR A 4 -0.57 3.81 -17.44
CA TYR A 4 -0.38 4.54 -16.19
C TYR A 4 0.51 5.78 -16.30
N TYR A 5 1.08 6.07 -17.47
CA TYR A 5 1.79 7.33 -17.71
C TYR A 5 0.79 8.42 -18.13
N GLY A 6 0.92 9.61 -17.56
CA GLY A 6 0.03 10.73 -17.84
C GLY A 6 0.64 12.08 -17.45
N ASP A 7 -0.07 13.15 -17.77
CA ASP A 7 0.29 14.50 -17.33
C ASP A 7 0.30 14.59 -15.80
N HIS A 8 1.01 15.58 -15.25
CA HIS A 8 1.13 15.82 -13.80
C HIS A 8 1.82 14.71 -12.99
N MET A 9 2.42 13.72 -13.65
CA MET A 9 3.02 12.59 -12.95
C MET A 9 4.35 12.92 -12.26
N VAL A 10 4.77 12.04 -11.36
CA VAL A 10 6.12 12.03 -10.79
C VAL A 10 6.86 10.77 -11.24
N LEU A 11 8.06 10.96 -11.77
CA LEU A 11 9.02 9.90 -12.06
C LEU A 11 10.08 9.85 -10.95
N GLN A 12 10.63 8.66 -10.71
CA GLN A 12 11.65 8.49 -9.66
C GLN A 12 12.91 9.31 -9.97
N LYS A 13 13.32 10.14 -9.02
CA LYS A 13 14.56 10.92 -9.06
C LYS A 13 15.81 10.09 -8.76
N ALA A 14 16.96 10.72 -9.01
CA ALA A 14 18.29 10.25 -8.65
C ALA A 14 18.42 9.83 -7.15
N PRO A 15 19.31 8.87 -6.84
CA PRO A 15 20.33 8.28 -7.71
C PRO A 15 19.83 7.22 -8.69
N ALA A 16 18.61 6.71 -8.50
CA ALA A 16 17.97 5.80 -9.45
C ALA A 16 17.54 6.55 -10.72
N ALA A 17 17.35 5.81 -11.81
CA ALA A 17 16.72 6.33 -13.02
C ALA A 17 15.25 5.89 -13.12
N ALA A 18 14.43 6.77 -13.69
CA ALA A 18 13.09 6.39 -14.10
C ALA A 18 13.13 5.54 -15.37
N VAL A 19 12.35 4.47 -15.38
CA VAL A 19 12.11 3.66 -16.58
C VAL A 19 10.79 4.09 -17.19
N VAL A 20 10.77 4.28 -18.51
CA VAL A 20 9.58 4.63 -19.28
C VAL A 20 9.40 3.65 -20.43
N TRP A 21 8.16 3.29 -20.71
CA TRP A 21 7.86 2.30 -21.75
C TRP A 21 6.49 2.53 -22.38
N GLY A 22 6.23 1.83 -23.47
CA GLY A 22 4.93 1.82 -24.13
C GLY A 22 4.92 0.97 -25.38
N TYR A 23 3.89 1.16 -26.18
CA TYR A 23 3.64 0.43 -27.42
C TYR A 23 4.08 1.22 -28.66
N GLY A 24 4.35 0.50 -29.74
CA GLY A 24 4.58 1.06 -31.07
C GLY A 24 4.64 -0.02 -32.14
N GLU A 25 4.82 0.39 -33.39
CA GLU A 25 5.00 -0.55 -34.52
C GLU A 25 6.28 -1.40 -34.38
N LEU A 26 6.19 -2.71 -34.65
CA LEU A 26 7.31 -3.65 -34.52
C LEU A 26 8.51 -3.25 -35.38
N GLY A 27 9.71 -3.21 -34.79
CA GLY A 27 10.95 -2.87 -35.49
C GLY A 27 11.18 -1.38 -35.73
N ALA A 28 10.16 -0.53 -35.55
CA ALA A 28 10.31 0.90 -35.68
C ALA A 28 11.15 1.51 -34.53
N THR A 29 11.70 2.70 -34.78
CA THR A 29 12.51 3.42 -33.80
C THR A 29 11.66 4.46 -33.08
N VAL A 30 11.64 4.40 -31.75
CA VAL A 30 11.04 5.39 -30.88
C VAL A 30 12.13 6.30 -30.32
N THR A 31 11.94 7.60 -30.44
CA THR A 31 12.77 8.62 -29.79
C THR A 31 12.02 9.15 -28.58
N VAL A 32 12.61 9.00 -27.39
CA VAL A 32 12.11 9.59 -26.15
C VAL A 32 12.94 10.85 -25.85
N ALA A 33 12.29 11.98 -25.69
CA ALA A 33 12.93 13.27 -25.39
C ALA A 33 12.32 13.90 -24.15
N LEU A 34 13.17 14.44 -23.29
CA LEU A 34 12.78 15.23 -22.12
C LEU A 34 13.15 16.69 -22.39
N ALA A 35 12.19 17.60 -22.28
CA ALA A 35 12.40 19.03 -22.43
C ALA A 35 12.08 19.77 -21.13
N SER A 36 12.87 20.78 -20.81
CA SER A 36 12.59 21.71 -19.70
C SER A 36 11.48 22.70 -20.08
N GLY A 37 10.93 23.44 -19.11
CA GLY A 37 9.84 24.41 -19.34
C GLY A 37 10.12 25.49 -20.39
N GLY A 38 11.38 25.74 -20.76
CA GLY A 38 11.76 26.63 -21.87
C GLY A 38 11.81 25.97 -23.26
N GLY A 39 11.42 24.69 -23.36
CA GLY A 39 11.48 23.90 -24.60
C GLY A 39 12.86 23.32 -24.92
N THR A 40 13.88 23.61 -24.12
CA THR A 40 15.23 23.04 -24.30
C THR A 40 15.22 21.55 -23.99
N ILE A 41 15.59 20.73 -24.97
CA ILE A 41 15.76 19.27 -24.81
C ILE A 41 16.97 19.02 -23.91
N VAL A 42 16.73 18.46 -22.72
CA VAL A 42 17.76 18.12 -21.73
C VAL A 42 18.18 16.66 -21.82
N MET A 43 17.36 15.80 -22.42
CA MET A 43 17.66 14.39 -22.60
C MET A 43 17.02 13.87 -23.89
N LYS A 44 17.72 12.98 -24.59
CA LYS A 44 17.20 12.26 -25.75
C LYS A 44 17.73 10.83 -25.77
N LYS A 45 16.83 9.87 -25.91
CA LYS A 45 17.11 8.43 -26.00
C LYS A 45 16.40 7.86 -27.22
N THR A 46 16.98 6.83 -27.83
CA THR A 46 16.36 6.09 -28.93
C THR A 46 16.33 4.60 -28.61
N VAL A 47 15.25 3.94 -29.02
CA VAL A 47 15.06 2.51 -28.80
C VAL A 47 14.28 1.91 -29.96
N ARG A 48 14.48 0.62 -30.24
CA ARG A 48 13.67 -0.12 -31.19
C ARG A 48 12.54 -0.85 -30.48
N VAL A 49 11.35 -0.82 -31.07
CA VAL A 49 10.21 -1.60 -30.61
C VAL A 49 10.51 -3.09 -30.81
N LYS A 50 10.29 -3.89 -29.76
CA LYS A 50 10.56 -5.33 -29.70
C LYS A 50 9.27 -6.14 -29.74
N GLY A 51 9.36 -7.37 -30.25
CA GLY A 51 8.25 -8.33 -30.30
C GLY A 51 8.28 -9.36 -29.16
N PRO A 52 7.19 -10.11 -28.93
CA PRO A 52 5.94 -10.10 -29.70
C PRO A 52 4.94 -8.99 -29.29
N SER A 53 5.08 -8.40 -28.10
CA SER A 53 4.10 -7.43 -27.57
C SER A 53 4.10 -6.04 -28.23
N GLY A 54 5.05 -5.76 -29.12
CA GLY A 54 5.17 -4.44 -29.74
C GLY A 54 5.56 -3.33 -28.76
N THR A 55 6.38 -3.66 -27.75
CA THR A 55 6.75 -2.74 -26.68
C THR A 55 8.15 -2.16 -26.86
N TRP A 56 8.36 -0.96 -26.34
CA TRP A 56 9.64 -0.31 -26.21
C TRP A 56 9.84 0.15 -24.76
N THR A 57 11.09 0.11 -24.29
CA THR A 57 11.46 0.50 -22.92
C THR A 57 12.75 1.30 -22.94
N VAL A 58 12.79 2.40 -22.20
CA VAL A 58 13.95 3.28 -22.06
C VAL A 58 14.20 3.52 -20.57
N VAL A 59 15.44 3.36 -20.15
CA VAL A 59 15.93 3.89 -18.87
C VAL A 59 16.40 5.31 -19.15
N LEU A 60 15.79 6.30 -18.48
CA LEU A 60 16.21 7.69 -18.57
C LEU A 60 17.57 7.87 -17.85
N ASP A 61 18.26 8.98 -18.06
CA ASP A 61 19.38 9.32 -17.18
C ASP A 61 18.82 9.70 -15.79
N PRO A 62 19.53 9.42 -14.67
CA PRO A 62 19.13 9.88 -13.36
C PRO A 62 18.97 11.41 -13.35
N MET A 63 17.84 11.89 -12.85
CA MET A 63 17.51 13.31 -12.79
C MET A 63 17.39 13.75 -11.34
N ASP A 64 17.93 14.93 -11.04
CA ASP A 64 17.69 15.57 -9.74
C ASP A 64 16.20 15.88 -9.55
N GLN A 65 15.80 16.05 -8.29
CA GLN A 65 14.44 16.44 -7.95
C GLN A 65 14.05 17.78 -8.59
N GLY A 66 12.86 17.86 -9.18
CA GLY A 66 12.38 19.08 -9.81
C GLY A 66 11.55 18.87 -11.07
N GLY A 67 11.38 19.94 -11.82
CA GLY A 67 10.44 20.03 -12.94
C GLY A 67 9.80 21.43 -12.99
N PRO A 68 8.77 21.63 -13.81
CA PRO A 68 8.16 20.62 -14.68
C PRO A 68 8.99 20.36 -15.95
N TYR A 69 8.87 19.15 -16.47
CA TYR A 69 9.39 18.73 -17.78
C TYR A 69 8.24 18.29 -18.70
N ALA A 70 8.52 18.33 -20.01
CA ALA A 70 7.71 17.68 -21.03
C ALA A 70 8.43 16.41 -21.50
N LEU A 71 7.75 15.26 -21.44
CA LEU A 71 8.27 13.97 -21.89
C LEU A 71 7.57 13.53 -23.17
N THR A 72 8.30 13.51 -24.28
CA THR A 72 7.76 13.16 -25.60
C THR A 72 8.31 11.82 -26.07
N ALA A 73 7.43 10.90 -26.47
CA ALA A 73 7.80 9.74 -27.28
C ALA A 73 7.36 9.96 -28.72
N ARG A 74 8.26 9.75 -29.68
CA ARG A 74 8.02 9.96 -31.11
C ARG A 74 8.40 8.74 -31.93
N GLN A 75 7.50 8.31 -32.81
CA GLN A 75 7.69 7.24 -33.80
C GLN A 75 7.33 7.81 -35.17
N GLY A 76 8.32 7.95 -36.07
CA GLY A 76 8.09 8.58 -37.37
C GLY A 76 7.56 10.01 -37.24
N LEU A 77 6.34 10.24 -37.75
CA LEU A 77 5.61 11.51 -37.66
C LEU A 77 4.70 11.60 -36.43
N GLU A 78 4.37 10.48 -35.79
CA GLU A 78 3.49 10.43 -34.63
C GLU A 78 4.27 10.74 -33.35
N ASN A 79 3.66 11.53 -32.47
CA ASN A 79 4.20 11.78 -31.14
C ASN A 79 3.11 11.79 -30.07
N VAL A 80 3.52 11.48 -28.86
CA VAL A 80 2.73 11.67 -27.64
C VAL A 80 3.62 12.41 -26.65
N THR A 81 3.09 13.48 -26.06
CA THR A 81 3.82 14.29 -25.08
C THR A 81 3.03 14.32 -23.78
N LEU A 82 3.72 14.00 -22.69
CA LEU A 82 3.24 14.17 -21.32
C LEU A 82 3.78 15.48 -20.77
N GLN A 83 2.92 16.26 -20.14
CA GLN A 83 3.22 17.58 -19.60
C GLN A 83 3.24 17.59 -18.07
N ASP A 84 3.86 18.61 -17.49
CA ASP A 84 3.92 18.79 -16.04
C ASP A 84 4.53 17.60 -15.28
N VAL A 85 5.54 16.96 -15.89
CA VAL A 85 6.23 15.80 -15.32
C VAL A 85 7.32 16.26 -14.35
N TYR A 86 7.30 15.74 -13.12
CA TYR A 86 8.33 16.01 -12.12
C TYR A 86 9.21 14.79 -11.85
N PHE A 87 10.42 15.04 -11.38
CA PHE A 87 11.26 14.02 -10.76
C PHE A 87 11.21 14.19 -9.23
N GLY A 88 10.92 13.10 -8.54
CA GLY A 88 10.67 13.05 -7.10
C GLY A 88 10.72 11.61 -6.60
N ASP A 89 10.28 11.36 -5.37
CA ASP A 89 10.18 9.98 -4.88
C ASP A 89 8.79 9.39 -5.13
N VAL A 90 8.75 8.17 -5.67
CA VAL A 90 7.50 7.48 -6.00
C VAL A 90 7.22 6.36 -4.97
N TRP A 91 6.03 6.40 -4.38
CA TRP A 91 5.58 5.44 -3.37
C TRP A 91 4.36 4.67 -3.85
N LEU A 92 4.42 3.35 -3.71
CA LEU A 92 3.30 2.44 -3.96
C LEU A 92 2.55 2.17 -2.65
N CYS A 93 1.25 2.40 -2.64
CA CYS A 93 0.36 2.17 -1.50
C CYS A 93 -0.61 1.03 -1.84
N SER A 94 -0.51 -0.09 -1.13
CA SER A 94 -1.28 -1.28 -1.44
C SER A 94 -1.83 -2.00 -0.21
N GLY A 95 -2.77 -2.92 -0.45
CA GLY A 95 -3.43 -3.71 0.58
C GLY A 95 -4.95 -3.73 0.41
N GLN A 96 -5.67 -3.82 1.51
CA GLN A 96 -7.13 -3.99 1.50
C GLN A 96 -7.88 -2.73 1.97
N SER A 97 -9.07 -2.91 2.54
CA SER A 97 -10.04 -1.84 2.80
C SER A 97 -9.49 -0.73 3.68
N ASN A 98 -8.62 -1.03 4.63
CA ASN A 98 -7.98 -0.03 5.47
C ASN A 98 -6.91 0.81 4.75
N MET A 99 -6.35 0.31 3.64
CA MET A 99 -5.58 1.11 2.68
C MET A 99 -6.54 1.89 1.76
N ALA A 100 -7.60 1.26 1.25
CA ALA A 100 -8.56 1.84 0.31
C ALA A 100 -9.54 2.88 0.92
N MET A 101 -9.51 3.10 2.23
CA MET A 101 -10.32 4.15 2.85
C MET A 101 -9.92 5.52 2.30
N THR A 102 -10.88 6.29 1.82
CA THR A 102 -10.64 7.61 1.23
C THR A 102 -10.50 8.71 2.28
N VAL A 103 -9.98 9.89 1.90
CA VAL A 103 -9.74 11.00 2.83
C VAL A 103 -11.03 11.49 3.51
N MET A 104 -12.20 11.33 2.88
CA MET A 104 -13.46 11.69 3.53
C MET A 104 -13.85 10.75 4.69
N GLN A 105 -13.25 9.57 4.77
CA GLN A 105 -13.60 8.52 5.74
C GLN A 105 -12.80 8.59 7.05
N ILE A 106 -11.88 9.54 7.18
CA ILE A 106 -10.97 9.64 8.34
C ILE A 106 -11.36 10.76 9.30
N THR A 107 -10.81 10.73 10.51
CA THR A 107 -10.91 11.85 11.45
C THR A 107 -10.20 13.07 10.83
N ASN A 108 -10.78 14.26 11.02
CA ASN A 108 -10.31 15.53 10.43
C ASN A 108 -10.36 15.62 8.90
N ALA A 109 -11.18 14.77 8.24
CA ALA A 109 -11.39 14.77 6.79
C ALA A 109 -11.57 16.18 6.18
N SER A 110 -12.47 17.01 6.73
CA SER A 110 -12.75 18.35 6.18
C SER A 110 -11.51 19.26 6.18
N GLN A 111 -10.65 19.16 7.20
CA GLN A 111 -9.42 19.94 7.27
C GLN A 111 -8.40 19.46 6.26
N GLU A 112 -8.25 18.15 6.10
CA GLU A 112 -7.33 17.55 5.12
C GLU A 112 -7.74 17.88 3.68
N LEU A 113 -9.02 17.74 3.35
CA LEU A 113 -9.55 18.08 2.03
C LEU A 113 -9.37 19.57 1.71
N ALA A 114 -9.62 20.45 2.68
CA ALA A 114 -9.42 21.89 2.50
C ALA A 114 -7.93 22.28 2.36
N ALA A 115 -7.02 21.49 2.91
CA ALA A 115 -5.58 21.73 2.82
C ALA A 115 -4.93 21.18 1.54
N ALA A 116 -5.64 20.35 0.76
CA ALA A 116 -5.09 19.63 -0.40
C ALA A 116 -4.34 20.54 -1.39
N ALA A 117 -4.91 21.71 -1.71
CA ALA A 117 -4.33 22.67 -2.66
C ALA A 117 -2.98 23.27 -2.20
N ARG A 118 -2.60 23.11 -0.93
CA ARG A 118 -1.29 23.55 -0.40
C ARG A 118 -0.14 22.63 -0.80
N TYR A 119 -0.43 21.46 -1.38
CA TYR A 119 0.55 20.43 -1.72
C TYR A 119 0.55 20.10 -3.22
N PRO A 120 0.74 21.08 -4.12
CA PRO A 120 0.65 20.84 -5.56
C PRO A 120 1.72 19.87 -6.09
N TYR A 121 2.83 19.69 -5.36
CA TYR A 121 3.93 18.79 -5.72
C TYR A 121 3.82 17.38 -5.14
N VAL A 122 2.74 17.08 -4.39
CA VAL A 122 2.34 15.70 -4.11
C VAL A 122 1.38 15.31 -5.22
N ARG A 123 1.72 14.32 -6.05
CA ARG A 123 0.91 13.90 -7.19
C ARG A 123 0.30 12.53 -6.91
N ILE A 124 -0.96 12.35 -7.27
CA ILE A 124 -1.72 11.14 -6.94
C ILE A 124 -2.19 10.42 -8.19
N PHE A 125 -2.20 9.09 -8.14
CA PHE A 125 -2.67 8.19 -9.18
C PHE A 125 -3.29 6.95 -8.55
N ALA A 126 -4.45 6.49 -9.04
CA ALA A 126 -5.09 5.27 -8.56
C ALA A 126 -5.38 4.29 -9.71
N ALA A 127 -4.86 3.07 -9.58
CA ALA A 127 -5.20 1.98 -10.49
C ALA A 127 -6.62 1.49 -10.22
N ALA A 128 -7.35 1.12 -11.27
CA ALA A 128 -8.68 0.55 -11.10
C ALA A 128 -8.61 -0.88 -10.53
N PRO A 129 -9.59 -1.30 -9.72
CA PRO A 129 -9.77 -2.69 -9.34
C PRO A 129 -9.88 -3.62 -10.56
N ALA A 130 -8.91 -4.51 -10.75
CA ALA A 130 -8.89 -5.52 -11.80
C ALA A 130 -8.42 -6.89 -11.28
N ARG A 131 -8.79 -7.98 -11.95
CA ARG A 131 -8.36 -9.33 -11.60
C ARG A 131 -8.04 -10.14 -12.85
N SER A 132 -6.99 -10.95 -12.81
CA SER A 132 -6.60 -11.80 -13.94
C SER A 132 -6.00 -13.12 -13.48
N SER A 133 -6.27 -14.21 -14.21
CA SER A 133 -5.63 -15.50 -13.96
C SER A 133 -4.19 -15.57 -14.47
N VAL A 134 -3.77 -14.59 -15.29
CA VAL A 134 -2.43 -14.45 -15.89
C VAL A 134 -1.89 -13.04 -15.67
N GLU A 135 -0.58 -12.92 -15.54
CA GLU A 135 0.13 -11.64 -15.42
C GLU A 135 -0.18 -10.74 -16.63
N LEU A 136 -0.73 -9.55 -16.38
CA LEU A 136 -1.02 -8.55 -17.41
C LEU A 136 0.20 -7.66 -17.65
N GLU A 137 0.44 -7.29 -18.91
CA GLU A 137 1.55 -6.41 -19.27
C GLU A 137 1.29 -4.94 -18.89
N ASP A 138 0.04 -4.49 -18.98
CA ASP A 138 -0.40 -3.13 -18.66
C ASP A 138 -1.70 -3.17 -17.82
N LEU A 139 -2.05 -2.06 -17.18
CA LEU A 139 -3.29 -1.96 -16.42
C LEU A 139 -4.50 -2.06 -17.36
N GLU A 140 -5.52 -2.80 -16.95
CA GLU A 140 -6.79 -2.87 -17.67
C GLU A 140 -7.50 -1.52 -17.67
N ARG A 141 -7.45 -0.80 -16.53
CA ARG A 141 -8.06 0.52 -16.37
C ARG A 141 -7.36 1.33 -15.28
N VAL A 142 -7.42 2.65 -15.43
CA VAL A 142 -7.03 3.65 -14.44
C VAL A 142 -8.28 4.32 -13.89
N ASP A 143 -8.45 4.37 -12.56
CA ASP A 143 -9.60 5.02 -11.92
C ASP A 143 -9.34 6.52 -11.67
N LEU A 144 -8.10 6.88 -11.32
CA LEU A 144 -7.65 8.27 -11.21
C LEU A 144 -6.32 8.43 -11.97
N PRO A 145 -6.30 9.12 -13.13
CA PRO A 145 -5.04 9.48 -13.77
C PRO A 145 -4.22 10.41 -12.87
N TRP A 146 -2.92 10.51 -13.16
CA TRP A 146 -2.02 11.41 -12.45
C TRP A 146 -2.62 12.82 -12.37
N SER A 147 -2.68 13.34 -11.14
CA SER A 147 -3.36 14.61 -10.90
C SER A 147 -2.79 15.38 -9.71
N ILE A 148 -3.07 16.68 -9.71
CA ILE A 148 -2.88 17.56 -8.56
C ILE A 148 -3.96 17.23 -7.53
N PRO A 149 -3.64 17.10 -6.23
CA PRO A 149 -4.61 16.78 -5.20
C PRO A 149 -5.62 17.92 -5.04
N THR A 150 -6.90 17.57 -5.05
CA THR A 150 -8.03 18.46 -4.79
C THR A 150 -8.93 17.84 -3.73
N ALA A 151 -9.83 18.63 -3.15
CA ALA A 151 -10.85 18.09 -2.25
C ALA A 151 -11.74 17.04 -2.94
N GLU A 152 -11.95 17.19 -4.25
CA GLU A 152 -12.79 16.28 -5.04
C GLU A 152 -12.13 14.92 -5.24
N ASN A 153 -10.90 14.86 -5.77
CA ASN A 153 -10.25 13.59 -6.06
C ASN A 153 -9.74 12.85 -4.80
N LEU A 154 -9.51 13.55 -3.68
CA LEU A 154 -9.19 12.92 -2.40
C LEU A 154 -10.44 12.39 -1.66
N GLY A 155 -11.57 13.07 -1.84
CA GLY A 155 -12.83 12.81 -1.13
C GLY A 155 -13.91 12.14 -1.97
N HIS A 156 -13.55 11.49 -3.09
CA HIS A 156 -14.43 11.01 -4.15
C HIS A 156 -15.33 9.82 -3.76
N GLY A 157 -16.01 9.86 -2.61
CA GLY A 157 -16.86 8.77 -2.11
C GLY A 157 -16.14 7.78 -1.18
N ASN A 158 -16.90 6.84 -0.63
CA ASN A 158 -16.37 5.84 0.30
C ASN A 158 -15.76 4.66 -0.47
N PHE A 159 -14.54 4.25 -0.11
CA PHE A 159 -13.84 3.09 -0.70
C PHE A 159 -13.71 3.14 -2.22
N THR A 160 -13.50 4.34 -2.75
CA THR A 160 -13.21 4.62 -4.16
C THR A 160 -11.72 4.94 -4.29
N TYR A 161 -11.39 6.22 -4.38
CA TYR A 161 -10.05 6.81 -4.29
C TYR A 161 -10.22 8.24 -3.72
N PHE A 162 -9.20 8.89 -3.20
CA PHE A 162 -7.83 8.41 -3.03
C PHE A 162 -7.58 7.95 -1.58
N SER A 163 -6.75 6.92 -1.41
CA SER A 163 -6.35 6.36 -0.12
C SER A 163 -5.89 7.45 0.84
N ALA A 164 -6.58 7.57 1.98
CA ALA A 164 -6.26 8.53 3.02
C ALA A 164 -4.89 8.28 3.62
N LEU A 165 -4.53 7.01 3.83
CA LEU A 165 -3.23 6.66 4.37
C LEU A 165 -2.12 7.00 3.38
N CYS A 166 -2.33 6.71 2.10
CA CYS A 166 -1.36 7.05 1.05
C CYS A 166 -1.17 8.57 0.94
N TRP A 167 -2.27 9.32 0.88
CA TRP A 167 -2.27 10.79 0.87
C TRP A 167 -1.48 11.37 2.04
N LEU A 168 -1.81 10.95 3.27
CA LEU A 168 -1.17 11.47 4.47
C LEU A 168 0.33 11.15 4.52
N LEU A 169 0.72 9.94 4.10
CA LEU A 169 2.14 9.58 4.00
C LEU A 169 2.87 10.51 3.03
N GLY A 170 2.36 10.70 1.81
CA GLY A 170 3.00 11.59 0.84
C GLY A 170 3.02 13.05 1.24
N ARG A 171 1.95 13.55 1.87
CA ARG A 171 1.89 14.90 2.44
C ARG A 171 2.98 15.09 3.48
N PHE A 172 3.10 14.16 4.43
CA PHE A 172 4.13 14.24 5.47
C PHE A 172 5.56 14.08 4.92
N LEU A 173 5.75 13.21 3.93
CA LEU A 173 7.03 13.10 3.23
C LEU A 173 7.39 14.42 2.56
N TYR A 174 6.46 15.05 1.85
CA TYR A 174 6.69 16.34 1.23
C TYR A 174 7.02 17.44 2.26
N GLU A 175 6.34 17.47 3.40
CA GLU A 175 6.64 18.40 4.49
C GLU A 175 8.05 18.23 5.07
N ALA A 176 8.53 16.98 5.15
CA ALA A 176 9.86 16.66 5.65
C ALA A 176 10.96 16.91 4.59
N LEU A 177 10.69 16.56 3.33
CA LEU A 177 11.71 16.44 2.27
C LEU A 177 11.75 17.66 1.34
N ARG A 178 10.62 18.37 1.18
CA ARG A 178 10.48 19.60 0.38
C ARG A 178 10.79 19.45 -1.12
N TYR A 179 10.47 18.29 -1.69
CA TYR A 179 10.53 18.03 -3.13
C TYR A 179 9.37 17.13 -3.60
N PRO A 180 9.13 17.00 -4.93
CA PRO A 180 7.96 16.27 -5.44
C PRO A 180 7.85 14.83 -4.94
N VAL A 181 6.62 14.39 -4.67
CA VAL A 181 6.31 13.01 -4.23
C VAL A 181 5.18 12.46 -5.10
N GLY A 182 5.40 11.29 -5.70
CA GLY A 182 4.39 10.55 -6.44
C GLY A 182 3.75 9.47 -5.58
N LEU A 183 2.43 9.38 -5.59
CA LEU A 183 1.66 8.39 -4.84
C LEU A 183 0.82 7.54 -5.78
N VAL A 184 1.05 6.22 -5.72
CA VAL A 184 0.38 5.23 -6.56
C VAL A 184 -0.47 4.34 -5.67
N GLU A 185 -1.79 4.49 -5.73
CA GLU A 185 -2.74 3.65 -4.99
C GLU A 185 -3.11 2.41 -5.80
N VAL A 186 -2.95 1.25 -5.16
CA VAL A 186 -3.36 -0.06 -5.66
C VAL A 186 -3.94 -0.89 -4.51
N ALA A 187 -5.21 -0.66 -4.18
CA ALA A 187 -5.85 -1.29 -3.03
C ALA A 187 -7.24 -1.87 -3.36
N TRP A 188 -7.61 -2.97 -2.71
CA TRP A 188 -8.94 -3.58 -2.87
C TRP A 188 -9.44 -4.21 -1.56
N GLY A 189 -10.56 -3.69 -1.05
CA GLY A 189 -11.23 -4.18 0.16
C GLY A 189 -11.50 -5.69 0.23
N GLY A 190 -11.33 -6.26 1.42
CA GLY A 190 -11.72 -7.64 1.71
C GLY A 190 -10.84 -8.72 1.09
N THR A 191 -9.61 -8.41 0.70
CA THR A 191 -8.71 -9.32 -0.03
C THR A 191 -7.64 -9.93 0.89
N PRO A 192 -7.30 -11.22 0.71
CA PRO A 192 -6.28 -11.89 1.50
C PRO A 192 -4.93 -11.75 0.79
N ILE A 193 -3.84 -12.00 1.51
CA ILE A 193 -2.48 -11.84 0.98
C ILE A 193 -2.20 -12.74 -0.22
N GLU A 194 -2.87 -13.88 -0.31
CA GLU A 194 -2.77 -14.83 -1.41
C GLU A 194 -3.16 -14.20 -2.74
N ALA A 195 -4.16 -13.33 -2.77
CA ALA A 195 -4.58 -12.66 -4.00
C ALA A 195 -3.51 -11.68 -4.53
N TRP A 196 -2.72 -11.09 -3.62
CA TRP A 196 -1.66 -10.11 -3.89
C TRP A 196 -0.27 -10.70 -4.10
N SER A 197 -0.11 -11.99 -3.81
CA SER A 197 1.16 -12.70 -3.93
C SER A 197 1.27 -13.34 -5.31
N SER A 198 2.46 -13.27 -5.93
CA SER A 198 2.72 -14.07 -7.13
C SER A 198 2.66 -15.56 -6.83
N ARG A 199 2.49 -16.38 -7.87
CA ARG A 199 2.52 -17.85 -7.72
C ARG A 199 3.83 -18.33 -7.14
N ARG A 200 4.95 -17.71 -7.55
CA ARG A 200 6.30 -17.99 -7.04
C ARG A 200 6.37 -17.76 -5.53
N ALA A 201 5.86 -16.63 -5.02
CA ALA A 201 5.86 -16.32 -3.60
C ALA A 201 5.05 -17.35 -2.77
N LEU A 202 3.89 -17.76 -3.28
CA LEU A 202 3.01 -18.71 -2.58
C LEU A 202 3.57 -20.14 -2.56
N GLN A 203 4.19 -20.57 -3.66
CA GLN A 203 4.83 -21.88 -3.77
C GLN A 203 5.97 -22.07 -2.76
N LEU A 204 6.73 -21.00 -2.44
CA LEU A 204 7.77 -21.03 -1.41
C LEU A 204 7.23 -21.37 -0.01
N CYS A 205 5.95 -21.11 0.23
CA CYS A 205 5.27 -21.39 1.50
C CYS A 205 4.43 -22.66 1.49
N GLY A 206 4.49 -23.45 0.41
CA GLY A 206 3.74 -24.70 0.28
C GLY A 206 2.23 -24.51 0.20
N LEU A 207 1.73 -23.33 -0.18
CA LEU A 207 0.30 -23.12 -0.45
C LEU A 207 -0.04 -23.64 -1.86
N PRO A 208 -0.91 -24.67 -2.01
CA PRO A 208 -1.22 -25.23 -3.31
C PRO A 208 -2.08 -24.29 -4.16
N GLU A 209 -1.84 -24.29 -5.48
CA GLU A 209 -2.54 -23.46 -6.48
C GLU A 209 -4.08 -23.66 -6.51
N HIS A 210 -4.60 -24.71 -5.87
CA HIS A 210 -5.99 -25.14 -5.94
C HIS A 210 -6.87 -24.84 -4.71
N VAL A 211 -6.39 -24.04 -3.74
CA VAL A 211 -7.24 -23.56 -2.63
C VAL A 211 -8.17 -22.45 -3.12
N GLY A 212 -9.10 -22.82 -4.01
CA GLY A 212 -10.10 -21.95 -4.60
C GLY A 212 -11.35 -22.70 -5.09
N ARG A 213 -11.37 -24.04 -5.02
CA ARG A 213 -12.60 -24.83 -5.20
C ARG A 213 -13.19 -25.16 -3.84
N GLU A 214 -14.29 -24.47 -3.53
CA GLU A 214 -15.33 -24.87 -2.57
C GLU A 214 -14.85 -25.43 -1.24
N SER A 215 -14.21 -24.61 -0.41
CA SER A 215 -14.30 -24.82 1.03
C SER A 215 -15.45 -23.96 1.56
N SER A 216 -16.60 -24.60 1.76
CA SER A 216 -17.79 -24.06 2.45
C SER A 216 -17.48 -23.81 3.93
N PHE A 217 -16.54 -22.91 4.22
CA PHE A 217 -16.34 -22.44 5.58
C PHE A 217 -17.40 -21.39 5.91
N ARG A 218 -18.29 -21.74 6.84
CA ARG A 218 -19.15 -20.81 7.56
C ARG A 218 -18.27 -19.92 8.45
N ALA A 219 -17.63 -18.93 7.85
CA ALA A 219 -17.01 -17.83 8.56
C ALA A 219 -18.00 -16.66 8.59
N ASP A 220 -18.23 -16.13 9.78
CA ASP A 220 -19.05 -14.96 10.04
C ASP A 220 -18.39 -13.70 9.46
N LEU A 221 -18.54 -13.49 8.15
CA LEU A 221 -17.75 -12.54 7.36
C LEU A 221 -18.42 -11.17 7.16
N VAL A 222 -17.55 -10.16 7.05
CA VAL A 222 -17.84 -8.73 6.97
C VAL A 222 -18.30 -8.34 5.57
N LEU A 223 -19.53 -7.84 5.47
CA LEU A 223 -20.05 -7.19 4.26
C LEU A 223 -19.39 -5.81 4.11
N CYS A 224 -18.59 -5.62 3.05
CA CYS A 224 -18.37 -4.29 2.47
C CYS A 224 -19.33 -4.19 1.28
N SER A 225 -20.55 -3.68 1.50
CA SER A 225 -21.50 -3.44 0.42
C SER A 225 -21.32 -2.03 -0.12
N SER A 226 -20.99 -1.93 -1.40
CA SER A 226 -21.16 -0.73 -2.22
C SER A 226 -22.55 -0.76 -2.88
N SER A 227 -23.61 -0.33 -2.20
CA SER A 227 -24.87 -0.03 -2.91
C SER A 227 -25.85 0.83 -2.10
N SER A 228 -26.31 1.89 -2.78
CA SER A 228 -27.55 2.64 -2.50
C SER A 228 -28.80 1.79 -2.85
N PRO A 229 -30.02 2.15 -2.41
CA PRO A 229 -31.11 1.20 -2.23
C PRO A 229 -31.90 0.91 -3.51
N GLY A 230 -32.15 -0.37 -3.76
CA GLY A 230 -33.11 -0.87 -4.74
C GLY A 230 -33.65 -2.24 -4.29
N LEU A 231 -34.95 -2.44 -4.43
CA LEU A 231 -35.78 -3.50 -3.83
C LEU A 231 -35.40 -4.96 -4.20
N ALA A 232 -35.81 -5.85 -3.28
CA ALA A 232 -36.37 -7.20 -3.46
C ALA A 232 -35.52 -8.45 -3.10
N SER A 233 -35.92 -9.05 -1.97
CA SER A 233 -36.17 -10.48 -1.65
C SER A 233 -35.30 -11.59 -2.26
N SER A 234 -34.56 -12.29 -1.40
CA SER A 234 -34.83 -13.67 -0.93
C SER A 234 -33.58 -14.20 -0.23
N ALA A 235 -33.76 -14.73 0.98
CA ALA A 235 -32.67 -15.00 1.91
C ALA A 235 -31.93 -16.30 1.58
N SER A 236 -30.68 -16.17 1.11
CA SER A 236 -29.60 -17.13 1.38
C SER A 236 -28.42 -16.38 2.01
N LEU A 237 -28.09 -16.71 3.25
CA LEU A 237 -27.02 -16.08 4.02
C LEU A 237 -25.71 -16.88 3.82
N SER A 238 -25.05 -16.71 2.67
CA SER A 238 -23.64 -17.09 2.47
C SER A 238 -22.78 -15.83 2.44
N GLN A 239 -22.21 -15.46 3.59
CA GLN A 239 -21.36 -14.27 3.73
C GLN A 239 -19.94 -14.60 3.24
N HIS A 240 -19.66 -14.29 1.97
CA HIS A 240 -18.32 -14.36 1.38
C HIS A 240 -17.50 -13.08 1.68
N PRO A 241 -16.16 -13.15 1.66
CA PRO A 241 -15.33 -11.95 1.57
C PRO A 241 -15.77 -11.11 0.37
N SER A 242 -15.87 -9.79 0.54
CA SER A 242 -16.36 -8.87 -0.50
C SER A 242 -15.37 -8.65 -1.65
N GLY A 243 -14.10 -9.00 -1.48
CA GLY A 243 -13.05 -8.83 -2.49
C GLY A 243 -12.52 -10.15 -3.07
N PRO A 244 -11.72 -10.10 -4.16
CA PRO A 244 -11.10 -11.27 -4.76
C PRO A 244 -10.25 -12.09 -3.75
N GLN A 245 -10.51 -13.39 -3.66
CA GLN A 245 -9.77 -14.32 -2.79
C GLN A 245 -8.86 -15.28 -3.57
N THR A 246 -9.08 -15.42 -4.88
CA THR A 246 -8.33 -16.37 -5.71
C THR A 246 -6.83 -16.00 -5.68
N PRO A 247 -5.94 -16.97 -5.42
CA PRO A 247 -4.50 -16.72 -5.40
C PRO A 247 -3.99 -16.00 -6.66
N SER A 248 -3.09 -15.04 -6.45
CA SER A 248 -2.38 -14.26 -7.47
C SER A 248 -3.21 -13.39 -8.40
N VAL A 249 -4.55 -13.34 -8.30
CA VAL A 249 -5.34 -12.62 -9.30
C VAL A 249 -5.16 -11.10 -9.26
N LEU A 250 -4.81 -10.54 -8.11
CA LEU A 250 -4.54 -9.11 -7.94
C LEU A 250 -3.06 -8.79 -8.20
N TRP A 251 -2.14 -9.69 -7.83
CA TRP A 251 -0.75 -9.62 -8.30
C TRP A 251 -0.71 -9.46 -9.82
N ASN A 252 -1.39 -10.37 -10.52
CA ASN A 252 -1.41 -10.46 -11.97
C ASN A 252 -1.96 -9.18 -12.65
N ALA A 253 -3.03 -8.60 -12.11
CA ALA A 253 -3.76 -7.54 -12.79
C ALA A 253 -3.46 -6.13 -12.27
N MET A 254 -2.96 -6.00 -11.04
CA MET A 254 -2.82 -4.70 -10.38
C MET A 254 -1.38 -4.37 -9.96
N ILE A 255 -0.51 -5.38 -9.76
CA ILE A 255 0.90 -5.16 -9.35
C ILE A 255 1.85 -5.44 -10.52
N HIS A 256 1.70 -6.57 -11.19
CA HIS A 256 2.56 -6.98 -12.31
C HIS A 256 2.65 -5.91 -13.43
N PRO A 257 1.55 -5.23 -13.84
CA PRO A 257 1.63 -4.14 -14.81
C PRO A 257 2.52 -2.96 -14.42
N LEU A 258 2.77 -2.78 -13.12
CA LEU A 258 3.49 -1.65 -12.58
C LEU A 258 4.98 -1.95 -12.36
N LEU A 259 5.47 -3.17 -12.64
CA LEU A 259 6.84 -3.58 -12.31
C LEU A 259 7.94 -2.77 -13.01
N ASN A 260 7.63 -2.12 -14.14
CA ASN A 260 8.55 -1.21 -14.81
C ASN A 260 8.67 0.14 -14.12
N MET A 261 7.79 0.48 -13.17
CA MET A 261 7.89 1.71 -12.40
C MET A 261 9.05 1.62 -11.40
N THR A 262 9.93 2.63 -11.43
CA THR A 262 10.98 2.76 -10.42
C THR A 262 10.37 3.33 -9.13
N LEU A 263 10.58 2.66 -7.99
CA LEU A 263 9.98 3.05 -6.70
C LEU A 263 11.02 3.44 -5.65
N ARG A 264 10.64 4.35 -4.74
CA ARG A 264 11.37 4.64 -3.51
C ARG A 264 10.95 3.75 -2.35
N GLY A 265 9.68 3.35 -2.29
CA GLY A 265 9.17 2.53 -1.19
C GLY A 265 7.74 2.05 -1.40
N VAL A 266 7.33 1.12 -0.53
CA VAL A 266 5.97 0.57 -0.47
C VAL A 266 5.37 0.84 0.90
N ALA A 267 4.08 1.21 0.92
CA ALA A 267 3.24 1.22 2.11
C ALA A 267 2.14 0.16 1.98
N TRP A 268 2.04 -0.74 2.96
CA TRP A 268 1.15 -1.89 2.94
C TRP A 268 0.19 -1.91 4.13
N TYR A 269 -1.11 -2.01 3.88
CA TYR A 269 -2.09 -2.22 4.95
C TYR A 269 -3.08 -3.33 4.59
N GLN A 270 -2.74 -4.53 5.04
CA GLN A 270 -3.56 -5.72 4.88
C GLN A 270 -3.32 -6.73 5.99
N GLY A 271 -4.32 -7.56 6.22
CA GLY A 271 -4.22 -8.76 7.02
C GLY A 271 -5.58 -9.23 7.49
N GLU A 272 -6.57 -8.34 7.59
CA GLU A 272 -7.84 -8.64 8.25
C GLU A 272 -8.57 -9.84 7.63
N ALA A 273 -8.48 -10.02 6.31
CA ALA A 273 -9.03 -11.21 5.66
C ALA A 273 -8.31 -12.52 6.08
N ASN A 274 -7.01 -12.46 6.33
CA ASN A 274 -6.20 -13.59 6.80
C ASN A 274 -6.36 -13.90 8.29
N THR A 275 -7.16 -13.12 9.03
CA THR A 275 -7.50 -13.44 10.43
C THR A 275 -8.39 -14.69 10.53
N VAL A 276 -9.03 -15.06 9.42
CA VAL A 276 -9.88 -16.26 9.30
C VAL A 276 -9.45 -17.18 8.15
N LEU A 277 -8.68 -16.67 7.17
CA LEU A 277 -8.16 -17.44 6.05
C LEU A 277 -6.65 -17.66 6.20
N ASN A 278 -6.22 -18.93 6.30
CA ASN A 278 -4.80 -19.32 6.32
C ASN A 278 -3.93 -18.50 7.30
N THR A 279 -4.47 -18.18 8.48
CA THR A 279 -3.83 -17.26 9.44
C THR A 279 -2.39 -17.63 9.74
N ASP A 280 -2.10 -18.92 9.92
CA ASP A 280 -0.74 -19.39 10.22
C ASP A 280 0.24 -19.34 9.08
N TRP A 281 -0.24 -19.38 7.85
CA TRP A 281 0.63 -19.24 6.69
C TRP A 281 1.11 -17.80 6.51
N TYR A 282 0.47 -16.82 7.16
CA TYR A 282 0.84 -15.42 7.04
C TYR A 282 2.29 -15.13 7.47
N ASN A 283 2.83 -15.89 8.44
CA ASN A 283 4.24 -15.79 8.85
C ASN A 283 5.23 -16.17 7.74
N CYS A 284 4.77 -16.86 6.69
CA CYS A 284 5.55 -17.23 5.54
C CYS A 284 5.17 -16.39 4.32
N THR A 285 3.88 -16.28 4.02
CA THR A 285 3.40 -15.61 2.81
C THR A 285 3.71 -14.12 2.81
N PHE A 286 3.69 -13.45 3.97
CA PHE A 286 4.01 -12.02 4.01
C PHE A 286 5.49 -11.72 3.76
N PRO A 287 6.45 -12.37 4.44
CA PRO A 287 7.86 -12.27 4.05
C PRO A 287 8.13 -12.67 2.60
N ALA A 288 7.48 -13.74 2.11
CA ALA A 288 7.63 -14.19 0.73
C ALA A 288 7.10 -13.15 -0.28
N LEU A 289 5.95 -12.53 -0.03
CA LEU A 289 5.41 -11.43 -0.83
C LEU A 289 6.40 -10.27 -0.90
N ILE A 290 6.95 -9.84 0.23
CA ILE A 290 7.90 -8.71 0.28
C ILE A 290 9.16 -9.02 -0.53
N ALA A 291 9.74 -10.21 -0.34
CA ALA A 291 10.93 -10.63 -1.07
C ALA A 291 10.66 -10.71 -2.58
N ASP A 292 9.49 -11.23 -2.96
CA ASP A 292 9.09 -11.36 -4.35
C ASP A 292 8.84 -10.02 -5.03
N TRP A 293 8.15 -9.10 -4.36
CA TRP A 293 7.89 -7.75 -4.87
C TRP A 293 9.21 -6.98 -5.05
N ARG A 294 10.13 -7.07 -4.08
CA ARG A 294 11.48 -6.51 -4.21
C ARG A 294 12.19 -7.00 -5.45
N TRP A 295 12.23 -8.32 -5.64
CA TRP A 295 12.85 -8.93 -6.81
C TRP A 295 12.17 -8.49 -8.11
N ALA A 296 10.84 -8.48 -8.14
CA ALA A 296 10.06 -8.20 -9.33
C ALA A 296 10.16 -6.72 -9.75
N PHE A 297 10.01 -5.77 -8.81
CA PHE A 297 10.19 -4.35 -9.10
C PHE A 297 11.65 -4.04 -9.46
N HIS A 298 12.63 -4.63 -8.77
CA HIS A 298 14.04 -4.47 -9.15
C HIS A 298 14.27 -4.96 -10.58
N THR A 299 13.79 -6.15 -10.93
CA THR A 299 13.99 -6.73 -12.27
C THR A 299 13.22 -5.96 -13.34
N GLY A 300 11.94 -5.66 -13.13
CA GLY A 300 11.07 -4.98 -14.09
C GLY A 300 11.51 -3.54 -14.37
N SER A 301 11.92 -2.80 -13.35
CA SER A 301 12.45 -1.43 -13.49
C SER A 301 13.90 -1.39 -13.98
N ALA A 302 14.35 -2.38 -14.75
CA ALA A 302 15.72 -2.46 -15.28
C ALA A 302 16.81 -2.23 -14.19
N ARG A 303 16.59 -2.82 -13.01
CA ARG A 303 17.45 -2.72 -11.82
C ARG A 303 17.54 -1.34 -11.19
N GLN A 304 16.59 -0.44 -11.48
CA GLN A 304 16.57 0.91 -10.93
C GLN A 304 15.88 1.01 -9.56
N THR A 305 14.85 0.20 -9.32
CA THR A 305 14.30 0.06 -7.96
C THR A 305 15.32 -0.65 -7.09
N GLU A 306 15.62 -0.14 -5.91
CA GLU A 306 16.61 -0.72 -5.00
C GLU A 306 16.28 -2.20 -4.68
N PRO A 307 17.27 -3.12 -4.70
CA PRO A 307 17.04 -4.54 -4.39
C PRO A 307 16.40 -4.75 -3.02
N LEU A 308 16.80 -3.93 -2.04
CA LEU A 308 16.21 -3.90 -0.71
C LEU A 308 15.21 -2.74 -0.59
N LEU A 309 14.23 -2.71 -1.50
CA LEU A 309 13.15 -1.72 -1.50
C LEU A 309 12.54 -1.57 -0.10
N PRO A 310 12.56 -0.35 0.48
CA PRO A 310 11.91 -0.08 1.76
C PRO A 310 10.43 -0.49 1.74
N PHE A 311 10.03 -1.28 2.73
CA PHE A 311 8.68 -1.82 2.82
C PHE A 311 8.07 -1.50 4.19
N GLY A 312 7.19 -0.51 4.22
CA GLY A 312 6.43 -0.13 5.40
C GLY A 312 5.11 -0.86 5.45
N PHE A 313 4.71 -1.38 6.62
CA PHE A 313 3.38 -1.95 6.79
C PHE A 313 2.69 -1.49 8.06
N VAL A 314 1.37 -1.64 8.10
CA VAL A 314 0.56 -1.31 9.27
C VAL A 314 0.20 -2.59 10.02
N GLN A 315 0.58 -2.66 11.30
CA GLN A 315 0.11 -3.71 12.18
C GLN A 315 -1.40 -3.57 12.35
N LEU A 316 -2.15 -4.67 12.31
CA LEU A 316 -3.61 -4.57 12.41
C LEU A 316 -4.07 -3.86 13.69
N SER A 317 -5.10 -3.04 13.53
CA SER A 317 -5.71 -2.32 14.65
C SER A 317 -6.65 -3.23 15.44
N THR A 318 -6.87 -2.88 16.71
CA THR A 318 -7.82 -3.56 17.58
C THR A 318 -9.23 -3.50 17.00
N TYR A 319 -9.84 -4.66 16.79
CA TYR A 319 -11.20 -4.78 16.26
C TYR A 319 -12.27 -4.82 17.35
N ARG A 320 -11.96 -5.46 18.48
CA ARG A 320 -12.85 -5.57 19.64
C ARG A 320 -12.05 -5.35 20.90
N ARG A 321 -12.20 -4.16 21.51
CA ARG A 321 -11.54 -3.90 22.79
C ARG A 321 -12.09 -4.85 23.84
N GLN A 322 -11.24 -5.21 24.80
CA GLN A 322 -11.60 -6.06 25.94
C GLN A 322 -12.01 -7.50 25.54
N SER A 323 -11.74 -7.94 24.30
CA SER A 323 -11.59 -9.38 24.06
C SER A 323 -10.27 -9.85 24.69
N PRO A 324 -10.10 -11.16 24.98
CA PRO A 324 -8.90 -11.67 25.65
C PRO A 324 -7.57 -11.27 24.98
N ASP A 325 -7.61 -10.89 23.71
CA ASP A 325 -6.46 -10.60 22.85
C ASP A 325 -6.62 -9.31 22.02
N ASP A 326 -7.63 -8.48 22.31
CA ASP A 326 -8.06 -7.32 21.51
C ASP A 326 -8.31 -7.62 20.01
N SER A 327 -8.51 -8.91 19.69
CA SER A 327 -8.60 -9.50 18.35
C SER A 327 -7.31 -9.38 17.54
N PHE A 328 -7.09 -10.36 16.67
CA PHE A 328 -5.98 -10.40 15.72
C PHE A 328 -4.58 -10.51 16.35
N ALA A 329 -4.44 -10.85 17.64
CA ALA A 329 -3.11 -11.03 18.25
C ALA A 329 -2.22 -12.00 17.47
N ARG A 330 -2.80 -13.16 17.10
CA ARG A 330 -2.11 -14.17 16.29
C ARG A 330 -1.61 -13.63 14.96
N LEU A 331 -2.48 -12.91 14.23
CA LEU A 331 -2.08 -12.37 12.94
C LEU A 331 -1.07 -11.22 13.06
N ARG A 332 -1.19 -10.37 14.09
CA ARG A 332 -0.20 -9.31 14.37
C ARG A 332 1.19 -9.89 14.67
N TRP A 333 1.25 -11.05 15.31
CA TRP A 333 2.50 -11.81 15.48
C TRP A 333 3.05 -12.27 14.12
N HIS A 334 2.19 -12.90 13.30
CA HIS A 334 2.54 -13.36 11.95
C HIS A 334 2.98 -12.22 11.00
N GLN A 335 2.45 -11.00 11.16
CA GLN A 335 2.88 -9.80 10.41
C GLN A 335 4.37 -9.46 10.62
N THR A 336 4.99 -9.96 11.69
CA THR A 336 6.42 -9.78 11.99
C THR A 336 7.26 -11.02 11.70
N ALA A 337 6.74 -11.98 10.93
CA ALA A 337 7.37 -13.27 10.66
C ALA A 337 7.67 -14.08 11.93
N ASP A 338 6.82 -13.94 12.96
CA ASP A 338 6.92 -14.56 14.28
C ASP A 338 8.13 -14.15 15.11
N VAL A 339 8.60 -12.92 14.91
CA VAL A 339 9.74 -12.35 15.66
C VAL A 339 9.30 -11.30 16.68
N GLY A 340 8.17 -10.63 16.45
CA GLY A 340 7.65 -9.54 17.30
C GLY A 340 8.20 -8.15 16.97
N VAL A 341 9.19 -8.05 16.10
CA VAL A 341 9.82 -6.78 15.69
C VAL A 341 10.20 -6.81 14.22
N VAL A 342 10.25 -5.62 13.61
CA VAL A 342 10.85 -5.37 12.29
C VAL A 342 11.73 -4.11 12.32
N PRO A 343 12.80 -4.04 11.50
CA PRO A 343 13.26 -5.09 10.60
C PRO A 343 13.80 -6.30 11.36
N ASN A 344 13.77 -7.46 10.72
CA ASN A 344 14.34 -8.70 11.26
C ASN A 344 15.00 -9.51 10.13
N ALA A 345 15.63 -10.64 10.45
CA ALA A 345 16.39 -11.44 9.49
C ALA A 345 15.56 -11.94 8.29
N ARG A 346 14.25 -12.15 8.46
CA ARG A 346 13.33 -12.59 7.39
C ARG A 346 12.75 -11.42 6.61
N MET A 347 12.74 -10.22 7.20
CA MET A 347 12.17 -9.00 6.63
C MET A 347 13.14 -7.81 6.81
N PRO A 348 14.35 -7.85 6.21
CA PRO A 348 15.28 -6.73 6.29
C PRO A 348 14.71 -5.50 5.58
N GLY A 349 15.12 -4.29 5.96
CA GLY A 349 14.66 -3.04 5.31
C GLY A 349 13.14 -2.80 5.41
N THR A 350 12.49 -3.34 6.44
CA THR A 350 11.06 -3.14 6.71
C THR A 350 10.84 -2.29 7.96
N PHE A 351 9.69 -1.64 8.03
CA PHE A 351 9.26 -0.87 9.20
C PHE A 351 7.75 -1.03 9.40
N MET A 352 7.29 -0.86 10.64
CA MET A 352 5.91 -1.14 11.02
C MET A 352 5.29 0.05 11.74
N ALA A 353 4.15 0.53 11.25
CA ALA A 353 3.27 1.37 12.03
C ALA A 353 2.40 0.49 12.91
N VAL A 354 2.66 0.50 14.21
CA VAL A 354 1.75 -0.08 15.20
C VAL A 354 0.42 0.66 15.11
N ALA A 355 -0.72 -0.04 15.05
CA ALA A 355 -2.05 0.58 15.07
C ALA A 355 -2.99 -0.07 16.10
N MET A 356 -2.46 -0.92 16.97
CA MET A 356 -3.21 -1.66 17.99
C MET A 356 -4.04 -0.73 18.90
N ASP A 357 -3.48 0.40 19.31
CA ASP A 357 -4.09 1.44 20.15
C ASP A 357 -5.12 2.31 19.41
N LEU A 358 -5.18 2.24 18.08
CA LEU A 358 -5.97 3.14 17.23
C LEU A 358 -7.37 2.58 16.87
N GLY A 359 -7.80 1.50 17.52
CA GLY A 359 -9.11 0.89 17.27
C GLY A 359 -10.26 1.88 17.53
N ASP A 360 -11.24 1.94 16.61
CA ASP A 360 -12.34 2.90 16.65
C ASP A 360 -13.71 2.20 16.58
N GLU A 361 -14.24 1.82 17.74
CA GLU A 361 -15.57 1.18 17.86
C GLU A 361 -16.72 2.08 17.35
N ARG A 362 -16.49 3.39 17.26
CA ARG A 362 -17.47 4.36 16.78
C ARG A 362 -17.39 4.59 15.29
N SER A 363 -16.41 4.03 14.58
CA SER A 363 -16.33 4.16 13.13
C SER A 363 -17.62 3.62 12.47
N PRO A 364 -18.24 4.38 11.55
CA PRO A 364 -19.42 3.93 10.83
C PRO A 364 -19.08 2.89 9.75
N TYR A 365 -17.79 2.72 9.43
CA TYR A 365 -17.32 1.87 8.35
C TYR A 365 -17.03 0.46 8.88
N GLY A 366 -17.56 -0.58 8.24
CA GLY A 366 -17.32 -1.99 8.64
C GLY A 366 -18.06 -2.44 9.90
N ARG A 367 -19.19 -1.81 10.26
CA ARG A 367 -20.12 -2.32 11.28
C ARG A 367 -20.98 -3.45 10.71
N ARG A 368 -21.18 -4.52 11.47
CA ARG A 368 -22.21 -5.54 11.17
C ARG A 368 -23.60 -4.94 11.45
N ARG A 369 -24.50 -4.90 10.45
CA ARG A 369 -25.94 -4.64 10.67
C ARG A 369 -26.64 -5.86 11.27
N ILE A 370 -26.14 -6.42 12.37
CA ILE A 370 -26.93 -7.38 13.14
C ILE A 370 -27.35 -6.68 14.43
N PRO A 371 -28.62 -6.25 14.56
CA PRO A 371 -29.16 -5.87 15.84
C PRO A 371 -29.28 -7.15 16.68
N ASN A 372 -28.18 -7.59 17.29
CA ASN A 372 -28.24 -8.59 18.34
C ASN A 372 -28.24 -7.84 19.69
N PRO A 373 -29.40 -7.72 20.36
CA PRO A 373 -29.51 -7.05 21.66
C PRO A 373 -28.68 -7.74 22.77
N LEU A 374 -28.13 -8.94 22.52
CA LEU A 374 -27.27 -9.67 23.46
C LEU A 374 -25.76 -9.39 23.29
N LEU A 375 -25.36 -8.54 22.34
CA LEU A 375 -23.95 -8.22 22.08
C LEU A 375 -23.74 -6.69 22.13
N PRO A 376 -23.45 -6.13 23.32
CA PRO A 376 -23.62 -4.70 23.59
C PRO A 376 -22.51 -3.78 23.04
N LEU A 377 -21.52 -4.30 22.32
CA LEU A 377 -20.37 -3.51 21.88
C LEU A 377 -20.38 -3.27 20.37
N PRO A 378 -20.41 -2.01 19.90
CA PRO A 378 -20.22 -1.69 18.50
C PRO A 378 -18.82 -2.14 18.06
N ARG A 379 -18.74 -2.84 16.93
CA ARG A 379 -17.49 -3.34 16.36
C ARG A 379 -17.23 -2.61 15.05
N SER A 380 -16.03 -2.10 14.86
CA SER A 380 -15.58 -1.62 13.56
C SER A 380 -14.15 -2.05 13.33
N ILE A 381 -13.92 -2.54 12.12
CA ILE A 381 -12.63 -2.99 11.64
C ILE A 381 -11.83 -1.87 10.95
N HIS A 382 -12.46 -0.69 10.77
CA HIS A 382 -11.91 0.42 10.00
C HIS A 382 -11.63 1.62 10.91
N PRO A 383 -10.45 1.70 11.54
CA PRO A 383 -10.06 2.86 12.35
C PRO A 383 -9.99 4.12 11.49
N ARG A 384 -10.59 5.21 11.99
CA ARG A 384 -10.59 6.51 11.29
C ARG A 384 -9.35 7.36 11.58
N ASP A 385 -8.56 7.02 12.61
CA ASP A 385 -7.31 7.72 12.91
C ASP A 385 -6.16 7.27 11.99
N LYS A 386 -6.24 7.67 10.72
CA LYS A 386 -5.16 7.43 9.75
C LYS A 386 -4.00 8.40 9.90
N GLN A 387 -4.18 9.51 10.62
CA GLN A 387 -3.15 10.50 10.92
C GLN A 387 -2.02 9.88 11.75
N ASN A 388 -2.36 9.22 12.85
CA ASN A 388 -1.35 8.57 13.69
C ASN A 388 -0.70 7.37 12.98
N VAL A 389 -1.46 6.60 12.20
CA VAL A 389 -0.88 5.53 11.35
C VAL A 389 0.13 6.10 10.35
N ALA A 390 -0.24 7.14 9.61
CA ALA A 390 0.62 7.78 8.61
C ALA A 390 1.87 8.41 9.24
N ARG A 391 1.74 9.05 10.41
CA ARG A 391 2.90 9.59 11.16
C ARG A 391 3.87 8.48 11.57
N ARG A 392 3.37 7.34 12.04
CA ARG A 392 4.22 6.19 12.40
C ARG A 392 4.92 5.60 11.17
N LEU A 393 4.23 5.51 10.03
CA LEU A 393 4.85 5.12 8.76
C LEU A 393 5.91 6.14 8.31
N LEU A 394 5.65 7.44 8.43
CA LEU A 394 6.62 8.49 8.10
C LEU A 394 7.92 8.33 8.89
N LEU A 395 7.82 8.13 10.21
CA LEU A 395 9.01 7.96 11.06
C LEU A 395 9.83 6.74 10.62
N GLY A 396 9.16 5.62 10.34
CA GLY A 396 9.81 4.43 9.80
C GLY A 396 10.42 4.65 8.42
N ALA A 397 9.74 5.39 7.53
CA ALA A 397 10.27 5.75 6.22
C ALA A 397 11.53 6.63 6.35
N ARG A 398 11.51 7.67 7.19
CA ARG A 398 12.69 8.53 7.44
C ARG A 398 13.88 7.72 7.93
N ALA A 399 13.68 6.85 8.92
CA ALA A 399 14.74 6.02 9.47
C ALA A 399 15.26 4.96 8.47
N VAL A 400 14.36 4.19 7.86
CA VAL A 400 14.70 3.00 7.06
C VAL A 400 14.88 3.33 5.57
N ALA A 401 13.97 4.09 4.98
CA ALA A 401 14.02 4.44 3.56
C ALA A 401 15.00 5.60 3.29
N TYR A 402 15.12 6.57 4.19
CA TYR A 402 16.00 7.74 4.00
C TYR A 402 17.27 7.72 4.86
N GLY A 403 17.43 6.71 5.73
CA GLY A 403 18.65 6.51 6.50
C GLY A 403 18.88 7.56 7.60
N GLU A 404 17.83 8.25 8.04
CA GLU A 404 17.93 9.27 9.10
C GLU A 404 18.14 8.59 10.47
N LYS A 405 19.33 8.73 11.04
CA LYS A 405 19.75 8.00 12.26
C LYS A 405 19.11 8.51 13.56
N GLU A 406 18.75 9.79 13.61
CA GLU A 406 18.22 10.44 14.81
C GLU A 406 16.69 10.29 14.97
N VAL A 407 16.03 9.63 14.02
CA VAL A 407 14.57 9.46 14.05
C VAL A 407 14.21 8.25 14.91
N VAL A 408 13.60 8.50 16.06
CA VAL A 408 12.98 7.45 16.88
C VAL A 408 11.66 7.04 16.23
N PHE A 409 11.63 5.83 15.67
CA PHE A 409 10.46 5.27 14.99
C PHE A 409 9.97 3.95 15.60
N GLN A 410 10.76 3.36 16.50
CA GLN A 410 10.40 2.15 17.22
C GLN A 410 10.01 2.50 18.66
N GLY A 411 8.98 1.81 19.16
CA GLY A 411 8.61 1.87 20.57
C GLY A 411 9.52 0.99 21.44
N PRO A 412 9.29 0.99 22.77
CA PRO A 412 10.01 0.12 23.68
C PRO A 412 9.72 -1.36 23.38
N PHE A 413 10.76 -2.19 23.30
CA PHE A 413 10.60 -3.63 23.11
C PHE A 413 10.81 -4.38 24.43
N PRO A 414 9.99 -5.40 24.73
CA PRO A 414 10.28 -6.28 25.85
C PRO A 414 11.56 -7.08 25.55
N THR A 415 12.54 -7.01 26.45
CA THR A 415 13.83 -7.72 26.36
C THR A 415 13.88 -8.94 27.27
N ARG A 416 13.03 -9.00 28.30
CA ARG A 416 12.94 -10.11 29.24
C ARG A 416 11.55 -10.19 29.83
N ALA A 417 11.04 -11.41 30.05
CA ALA A 417 9.82 -11.67 30.80
C ALA A 417 10.08 -12.78 31.83
N VAL A 418 9.84 -12.51 33.12
CA VAL A 418 10.04 -13.45 34.22
C VAL A 418 8.73 -13.62 34.98
N LEU A 419 8.24 -14.85 35.03
CA LEU A 419 7.04 -15.20 35.80
C LEU A 419 7.44 -15.54 37.24
N GLU A 420 7.07 -14.67 38.18
CA GLU A 420 7.17 -14.92 39.63
C GLU A 420 5.93 -15.71 40.09
N VAL A 421 5.98 -17.04 39.92
CA VAL A 421 4.85 -17.95 40.17
C VAL A 421 4.27 -17.80 41.58
N SER A 422 5.12 -17.67 42.61
CA SER A 422 4.70 -17.54 44.01
C SER A 422 3.87 -16.29 44.30
N ARG A 423 4.01 -15.25 43.47
CA ARG A 423 3.31 -13.96 43.64
C ARG A 423 2.29 -13.71 42.54
N GLY A 424 2.22 -14.59 41.54
CA GLY A 424 1.36 -14.41 40.36
C GLY A 424 1.74 -13.16 39.55
N LEU A 425 3.00 -12.73 39.58
CA LEU A 425 3.47 -11.52 38.89
C LEU A 425 4.26 -11.87 37.63
N LEU A 426 4.07 -11.09 36.56
CA LEU A 426 4.91 -11.12 35.37
C LEU A 426 5.78 -9.86 35.35
N ASN A 427 7.09 -10.03 35.51
CA ASN A 427 8.05 -8.95 35.41
C ASN A 427 8.58 -8.84 33.98
N VAL A 428 8.27 -7.75 33.29
CA VAL A 428 8.70 -7.50 31.91
C VAL A 428 9.72 -6.36 31.92
N THR A 429 10.93 -6.65 31.42
CA THR A 429 11.98 -5.65 31.19
C THR A 429 11.90 -5.16 29.76
N TYR A 430 12.06 -3.86 29.55
CA TYR A 430 12.02 -3.24 28.23
C TYR A 430 13.38 -2.68 27.82
N SER A 431 13.57 -2.48 26.52
CA SER A 431 14.81 -2.00 25.90
C SER A 431 15.15 -0.53 26.22
N GLN A 432 14.19 0.21 26.74
CA GLN A 432 14.30 1.62 27.07
C GLN A 432 13.43 1.94 28.29
N GLU A 433 13.69 3.07 28.92
CA GLU A 433 12.87 3.58 30.01
C GLU A 433 11.43 3.82 29.54
N LEU A 434 10.47 3.35 30.34
CA LEU A 434 9.05 3.49 30.04
C LEU A 434 8.51 4.74 30.72
N LEU A 435 8.06 5.72 29.93
CA LEU A 435 7.32 6.87 30.44
C LEU A 435 5.83 6.52 30.49
N CYS A 436 5.37 6.00 31.62
CA CYS A 436 3.95 5.68 31.79
C CYS A 436 3.11 6.97 31.76
N ARG A 437 2.33 7.16 30.69
CA ARG A 437 1.46 8.33 30.52
C ARG A 437 0.12 8.16 31.20
N HIS A 438 -0.40 6.94 31.18
CA HIS A 438 -1.68 6.58 31.78
C HIS A 438 -1.60 5.18 32.39
N ARG A 439 -2.14 5.00 33.59
CA ARG A 439 -2.20 3.71 34.27
C ARG A 439 -3.55 3.57 34.94
N ASP A 440 -4.27 2.49 34.62
CA ASP A 440 -5.44 2.05 35.37
C ASP A 440 -5.18 0.69 36.05
N THR A 441 -6.22 0.11 36.65
CA THR A 441 -6.11 -1.17 37.38
C THR A 441 -5.89 -2.38 36.49
N ARG A 442 -6.04 -2.25 35.17
CA ARG A 442 -5.98 -3.33 34.17
C ARG A 442 -4.93 -3.11 33.09
N ALA A 443 -4.59 -1.86 32.77
CA ALA A 443 -3.69 -1.51 31.69
C ALA A 443 -2.82 -0.29 32.02
N PHE A 444 -1.73 -0.14 31.27
CA PHE A 444 -0.91 1.07 31.28
C PHE A 444 -0.51 1.41 29.85
N GLU A 445 -0.41 2.71 29.57
CA GLU A 445 0.07 3.29 28.32
C GLU A 445 1.47 3.83 28.56
N VAL A 446 2.40 3.47 27.68
CA VAL A 446 3.80 3.92 27.68
C VAL A 446 4.08 4.75 26.44
#